data_AF-A0A8C4GVE4-F1
#
_entry.id   AF-A0A8C4GVE4-F1
#
_cell.length_a   1.000
_cell.length_b   1.000
_cell.length_c   1.000
_cell.angle_alpha   90.00
_cell.angle_beta   90.00
_cell.angle_gamma   90.00
#
_symmetry.space_group_name_H-M   'P 1'
#
loop_
_entity.id
_entity.type
_entity.pdbx_description
1 polymer ?
#
loop_
_entity_poly.entity_id
_entity_poly.type
_entity_poly.pdbx_seq_one_letter_code
_entity_poly.pdbx_strand_id
1 'polypeptide(L)'
;MQNKDVVQVTWQKPEGEKTLATSSKPFGPRVNPDFIDKVEFKDAGLQNNSIVIRNLTEQDEGCYQCLFNSYPEGESGSDHFYFSKLTSKCSQLLPFDL
;
A
#
# COMPACT_ATOMS: atom_id res chain seq x y z
N MET A 1 21.79 -15.55 -8.59
CA MET A 1 20.35 -15.21 -8.50
C MET A 1 20.24 -14.15 -7.43
N GLN A 2 20.04 -12.87 -7.79
CA GLN A 2 19.89 -11.81 -6.79
C GLN A 2 18.57 -12.06 -6.05
N ASN A 3 18.62 -12.09 -4.72
CA ASN A 3 17.43 -12.20 -3.91
C ASN A 3 16.61 -10.92 -4.09
N LYS A 4 15.36 -11.06 -4.51
CA LYS A 4 14.46 -9.93 -4.75
C LYS A 4 13.94 -9.47 -3.39
N ASP A 5 14.48 -8.36 -2.92
CA ASP A 5 14.04 -7.75 -1.67
C ASP A 5 12.99 -6.70 -1.98
N VAL A 6 11.79 -6.88 -1.43
CA VAL A 6 10.81 -5.79 -1.33
C VAL A 6 11.45 -4.69 -0.49
N VAL A 7 11.52 -3.50 -1.05
CA VAL A 7 12.11 -2.32 -0.39
C VAL A 7 11.05 -1.28 -0.05
N GLN A 8 9.90 -1.32 -0.72
CA GLN A 8 8.83 -0.34 -0.53
C GLN A 8 7.44 -0.90 -0.83
N VAL A 9 6.45 -0.45 -0.08
CA VAL A 9 5.02 -0.64 -0.34
C VAL A 9 4.37 0.73 -0.53
N THR A 10 3.62 0.92 -1.62
CA THR A 10 2.94 2.18 -1.93
C THR A 10 1.44 1.95 -2.03
N TRP A 11 0.65 2.76 -1.31
CA TRP A 11 -0.80 2.80 -1.45
C TRP A 11 -1.21 3.93 -2.39
N GLN A 12 -2.08 3.64 -3.36
CA GLN A 12 -2.54 4.59 -4.36
C GLN A 12 -4.05 4.52 -4.57
N LYS A 13 -4.64 5.65 -4.93
CA LYS A 13 -5.95 5.73 -5.57
C LYS A 13 -5.71 5.85 -7.09
N PRO A 14 -6.21 4.92 -7.92
CA PRO A 14 -6.11 4.96 -9.38
C PRO A 14 -6.87 6.15 -9.97
N GLU A 15 -7.89 6.68 -9.29
CA GLU A 15 -8.49 7.96 -9.64
C GLU A 15 -7.50 9.10 -9.41
N GLY A 16 -6.80 9.49 -10.48
CA GLY A 16 -5.81 10.57 -10.48
C GLY A 16 -4.43 10.17 -9.94
N GLU A 17 -4.13 8.86 -9.84
CA GLU A 17 -2.83 8.30 -9.45
C GLU A 17 -2.27 8.91 -8.14
N LYS A 18 -3.15 9.22 -7.19
CA LYS A 18 -2.75 9.86 -5.93
C LYS A 18 -2.18 8.83 -4.97
N THR A 19 -0.94 9.07 -4.52
CA THR A 19 -0.33 8.28 -3.46
C THR A 19 -0.93 8.66 -2.11
N LEU A 20 -1.39 7.67 -1.36
CA LEU A 20 -1.99 7.85 -0.04
C LEU A 20 -0.93 7.74 1.05
N ALA A 21 -0.10 6.70 0.96
CA ALA A 21 0.94 6.42 1.92
C ALA A 21 2.00 5.48 1.33
N THR A 22 3.22 5.57 1.85
CA THR A 22 4.36 4.74 1.45
C THR A 22 5.07 4.21 2.68
N SER A 23 5.42 2.93 2.69
CA SER A 23 6.35 2.36 3.67
C SER A 23 7.60 1.86 2.95
N SER A 24 8.78 2.25 3.41
CA SER A 24 10.05 1.87 2.77
C SER A 24 11.14 1.54 3.78
N LYS A 25 12.08 0.65 3.42
CA LYS A 25 13.26 0.34 4.27
C LYS A 25 14.04 1.60 4.69
N PRO A 26 14.42 2.53 3.79
CA PRO A 26 15.28 3.66 4.17
C PRO A 26 14.54 4.80 4.89
N PHE A 27 13.24 5.00 4.65
CA PHE A 27 12.52 6.18 5.15
C PHE A 27 11.37 5.87 6.11
N GLY A 28 11.08 4.59 6.34
CA GLY A 28 9.96 4.15 7.17
C GLY A 28 8.59 4.47 6.55
N PRO A 29 7.51 4.35 7.33
CA PRO A 29 6.16 4.73 6.93
C PRO A 29 6.00 6.24 6.81
N ARG A 30 5.32 6.68 5.74
CA ARG A 30 4.96 8.08 5.47
C ARG A 30 3.56 8.13 4.88
N VAL A 31 2.70 8.98 5.44
CA VAL A 31 1.41 9.31 4.85
C VAL A 31 1.60 10.57 4.00
N ASN A 32 0.97 10.63 2.82
CA ASN A 32 1.00 11.83 1.99
C ASN A 32 0.31 12.98 2.76
N PRO A 33 0.92 14.19 2.84
CA PRO A 33 0.33 15.35 3.49
C PRO A 33 -1.14 15.62 3.14
N ASP A 34 -1.55 15.39 1.89
CA ASP A 34 -2.94 15.59 1.44
C ASP A 34 -3.95 14.68 2.16
N PHE A 35 -3.47 13.61 2.78
CA PHE A 35 -4.27 12.56 3.41
C PHE A 35 -3.91 12.33 4.89
N ILE A 36 -3.06 13.18 5.49
CA ILE A 36 -2.52 12.96 6.85
C ILE A 36 -3.60 12.88 7.93
N ASP A 37 -4.71 13.60 7.76
CA ASP A 37 -5.83 13.62 8.70
C ASP A 37 -6.82 12.47 8.49
N LYS A 38 -6.67 11.71 7.39
CA LYS A 38 -7.58 10.62 6.99
C LYS A 38 -6.92 9.25 7.05
N VAL A 39 -5.66 9.12 6.65
CA VAL A 39 -5.00 7.84 6.45
C VAL A 39 -4.03 7.56 7.59
N GLU A 40 -4.10 6.37 8.13
CA GLU A 40 -3.17 5.89 9.15
C GLU A 40 -2.68 4.48 8.85
N PHE A 41 -1.42 4.19 9.17
CA PHE A 41 -0.91 2.82 9.12
C PHE A 41 -1.39 2.03 10.34
N LYS A 42 -1.99 0.87 10.08
CA LYS A 42 -2.20 -0.19 11.07
C LYS A 42 -1.03 -1.17 11.10
N ASP A 43 -0.44 -1.44 9.93
CA ASP A 43 0.80 -2.20 9.76
C ASP A 43 1.60 -1.55 8.64
N ALA A 44 2.91 -1.37 8.82
CA ALA A 44 3.79 -0.73 7.85
C ALA A 44 4.90 -1.68 7.35
N GLY A 45 4.74 -2.99 7.55
CA GLY A 45 5.68 -3.98 7.03
C GLY A 45 5.75 -4.01 5.50
N LEU A 46 6.80 -4.67 5.02
CA LEU A 46 7.06 -4.86 3.58
C LEU A 46 6.43 -6.16 3.05
N GLN A 47 6.12 -7.10 3.94
CA GLN A 47 5.40 -8.35 3.61
C GLN A 47 3.91 -8.23 3.90
N ASN A 48 3.57 -7.50 4.95
CA ASN A 48 2.21 -7.20 5.35
C ASN A 48 2.13 -5.70 5.61
N ASN A 49 1.19 -5.03 4.95
CA ASN A 49 0.99 -3.60 5.07
C ASN A 49 -0.51 -3.34 5.19
N SER A 50 -0.93 -2.47 6.09
CA SER A 50 -2.34 -2.20 6.31
C SER A 50 -2.56 -0.74 6.66
N ILE A 51 -3.59 -0.15 6.06
CA ILE A 51 -4.01 1.21 6.34
C ILE A 51 -5.47 1.27 6.77
N VAL A 52 -5.80 2.33 7.51
CA VAL A 52 -7.15 2.72 7.86
C VAL A 52 -7.41 4.08 7.23
N ILE A 53 -8.56 4.23 6.58
CA ILE A 53 -9.05 5.52 6.10
C ILE A 53 -10.22 5.93 7.01
N ARG A 54 -10.07 7.07 7.69
CA ARG A 54 -11.02 7.62 8.65
C ARG A 54 -11.93 8.64 7.98
N ASN A 55 -13.07 8.91 8.62
CA ASN A 55 -14.03 9.94 8.21
C ASN A 55 -14.46 9.80 6.73
N LEU A 56 -14.91 8.60 6.38
CA LEU A 56 -15.26 8.22 5.02
C LEU A 56 -16.43 9.04 4.46
N THR A 57 -16.30 9.43 3.19
CA THR A 57 -17.40 9.98 2.39
C THR A 57 -17.62 9.12 1.14
N GLU A 58 -18.73 9.35 0.43
CA GLU A 58 -19.02 8.67 -0.85
C GLU A 58 -17.90 8.87 -1.90
N GLN A 59 -17.14 9.96 -1.80
CA GLN A 59 -15.99 10.25 -2.68
C GLN A 59 -14.77 9.38 -2.41
N ASP A 60 -14.71 8.75 -1.23
CA ASP A 60 -13.65 7.82 -0.86
C ASP A 60 -13.93 6.41 -1.43
N GLU A 61 -15.11 6.14 -1.99
CA GLU A 61 -15.36 4.92 -2.76
C GLU A 61 -14.46 4.89 -4.02
N GLY A 62 -13.98 3.70 -4.38
CA GLY A 62 -13.12 3.53 -5.55
C GLY A 62 -12.33 2.22 -5.55
N CYS A 63 -11.52 1.99 -6.57
CA CYS A 63 -10.49 0.96 -6.48
C CYS A 63 -9.29 1.57 -5.75
N TYR A 64 -8.58 0.81 -4.92
CA TYR A 64 -7.34 1.23 -4.28
C TYR A 64 -6.28 0.21 -4.66
N GLN A 65 -5.05 0.67 -4.86
CA GLN A 65 -3.94 -0.18 -5.23
C GLN A 65 -2.90 -0.15 -4.13
N CYS A 66 -2.32 -1.31 -3.87
CA CYS A 66 -1.13 -1.46 -3.07
C CYS A 66 -0.04 -2.07 -3.94
N LEU A 67 1.09 -1.40 -4.06
CA LEU A 67 2.19 -1.76 -4.96
C LEU A 67 3.41 -2.19 -4.13
N PHE A 68 3.90 -3.40 -4.36
CA PHE A 68 5.15 -3.90 -3.80
C PHE A 68 6.29 -3.60 -4.77
N ASN A 69 7.24 -2.79 -4.33
CA ASN A 69 8.40 -2.40 -5.11
C ASN A 69 9.64 -3.11 -4.58
N SER A 70 10.32 -3.83 -5.48
CA SER A 70 11.56 -4.54 -5.23
C SER A 70 12.72 -3.86 -5.96
N TYR A 71 13.93 -4.03 -5.44
CA TYR A 71 15.15 -3.54 -6.08
C TYR A 71 16.05 -4.73 -6.44
N PRO A 72 16.65 -4.79 -7.65
CA PRO A 72 16.73 -3.73 -8.67
C PRO A 72 15.64 -3.72 -9.75
N GLU A 73 14.73 -4.70 -9.80
CA GLU A 73 13.79 -4.88 -10.93
C GLU A 73 12.58 -3.92 -10.97
N GLY A 74 12.28 -3.18 -9.89
CA GLY A 74 11.11 -2.28 -9.83
C GLY A 74 9.88 -2.97 -9.22
N GLU A 75 8.68 -2.63 -9.69
CA GLU A 75 7.44 -3.22 -9.18
C GLU A 75 7.47 -4.76 -9.29
N SER A 76 7.28 -5.44 -8.16
CA SER A 76 7.31 -6.90 -8.07
C SER A 76 5.93 -7.52 -7.91
N GLY A 77 4.90 -6.70 -7.72
CA GLY A 77 3.50 -7.13 -7.62
C GLY A 77 2.59 -6.02 -7.14
N SER A 78 1.29 -6.17 -7.41
CA SER A 78 0.25 -5.24 -6.98
C SER A 78 -1.02 -5.96 -6.56
N ASP A 79 -1.58 -5.53 -5.42
CA ASP A 79 -2.89 -5.96 -4.94
C ASP A 79 -3.90 -4.84 -5.17
N HIS A 80 -5.03 -5.20 -5.80
CA HIS A 80 -6.16 -4.29 -6.01
C HIS A 80 -7.22 -4.54 -4.94
N PHE A 81 -7.57 -3.50 -4.21
CA PHE A 81 -8.62 -3.50 -3.20
C PHE A 81 -9.75 -2.60 -3.66
N TYR A 82 -10.88 -3.18 -4.06
CA TYR A 82 -12.08 -2.38 -4.25
C TYR A 82 -12.59 -1.90 -2.88
N PHE A 83 -12.90 -0.62 -2.79
CA PHE A 83 -13.36 0.01 -1.58
C PHE A 83 -14.71 -0.56 -1.17
N SER A 84 -14.69 -1.43 -0.17
CA SER A 84 -15.88 -1.89 0.57
C SER A 84 -15.58 -2.11 2.06
N LYS A 85 -14.35 -1.89 2.53
CA LYS A 85 -13.93 -2.27 3.89
C LYS A 85 -13.11 -1.20 4.63
N LEU A 86 -13.49 -1.03 5.90
CA LEU A 86 -13.00 -0.12 6.94
C LEU A 86 -11.49 -0.23 7.27
N THR A 87 -10.80 -1.21 6.68
CA THR A 87 -9.37 -1.49 6.83
C THR A 87 -8.92 -2.22 5.57
N SER A 88 -7.90 -1.68 4.90
CA SER A 88 -7.29 -2.32 3.73
C SER A 88 -6.02 -3.02 4.18
N LYS A 89 -5.89 -4.31 3.85
CA LYS A 89 -4.71 -5.12 4.15
C LYS A 89 -4.13 -5.65 2.85
N CYS A 90 -2.86 -5.34 2.64
CA CYS A 90 -2.06 -5.76 1.52
C CYS A 90 -1.02 -6.76 2.00
N SER A 91 -0.91 -7.89 1.31
CA SER A 91 -0.01 -8.98 1.71
C SER A 91 0.65 -9.58 0.49
N GLN A 92 1.97 -9.57 0.46
CA GLN A 92 2.71 -10.24 -0.59
C GLN A 92 2.50 -11.75 -0.46
N LEU A 93 1.82 -12.36 -1.43
CA LEU A 93 1.73 -13.82 -1.51
C LEU A 93 3.10 -14.36 -1.89
N LEU A 94 3.71 -15.17 -1.03
CA LEU A 94 4.93 -15.88 -1.37
C LEU A 94 4.57 -17.11 -2.22
N PRO A 95 5.47 -17.58 -3.10
CA PRO A 95 5.22 -18.79 -3.89
C PRO A 95 5.03 -20.08 -3.06
N PHE A 96 5.15 -20.00 -1.73
CA PHE A 96 4.93 -21.12 -0.80
C PHE A 96 3.55 -21.14 -0.16
N ASP A 97 2.71 -20.13 -0.41
CA ASP A 97 1.34 -20.03 0.13
C ASP A 97 0.27 -20.62 -0.83
N LEU A 98 0.69 -21.42 -1.82
CA LEU A 98 -0.14 -22.14 -2.82
C LEU A 98 0.11 -23.66 -2.78
#